data_AF-A0A7G5IJK9-F1
#
_entry.id   AF-A0A7G5IJK9-F1
#
_cell.length_a   1.000
_cell.length_b   1.000
_cell.length_c   1.000
_cell.angle_alpha   90.00
_cell.angle_beta   90.00
_cell.angle_gamma   90.00
#
_symmetry.space_group_name_H-M   'P 1'
#
loop_
_entity.id
_entity.type
_entity.pdbx_description
1 polymer ?
#
loop_
_entity_poly.entity_id
_entity_poly.type
_entity_poly.pdbx_seq_one_letter_code
_entity_poly.pdbx_strand_id
1 'polypeptide(L)' 'MSFKLIANLRRLHLKLDHEIQAERARRLPDAVRLARLKKTKLKVKDRMTGIDRSLAFA' A
#
# COMPACT_ATOMS: atom_id res chain seq x y z
N MET A 1 -5.80 -20.30 6.93
CA MET A 1 -5.98 -18.99 7.62
C MET A 1 -5.36 -17.78 6.87
N SER A 2 -5.13 -17.81 5.54
CA SER A 2 -4.42 -16.70 4.85
C SER A 2 -5.30 -15.59 4.24
N PHE A 3 -6.58 -15.85 3.98
CA PHE A 3 -7.44 -14.90 3.23
C PHE A 3 -7.66 -13.56 3.95
N LYS A 4 -7.76 -13.58 5.29
CA LYS A 4 -7.91 -12.37 6.12
C LYS A 4 -6.68 -11.46 6.04
N LEU A 5 -5.48 -12.03 5.94
CA LEU A 5 -4.23 -11.26 5.90
C LEU A 5 -4.09 -10.47 4.60
N ILE A 6 -4.40 -11.12 3.47
CA ILE A 6 -4.38 -10.49 2.14
C ILE A 6 -5.47 -9.41 2.03
N ALA A 7 -6.67 -9.67 2.56
CA ALA A 7 -7.74 -8.69 2.60
C ALA A 7 -7.36 -7.44 3.41
N ASN A 8 -6.69 -7.60 4.55
CA ASN A 8 -6.21 -6.49 5.36
C ASN A 8 -5.10 -5.69 4.66
N LEU A 9 -4.16 -6.37 4.00
CA LEU A 9 -3.12 -5.71 3.20
C LEU A 9 -3.71 -4.93 2.02
N ARG A 10 -4.72 -5.48 1.34
CA ARG A 10 -5.43 -4.79 0.25
C ARG A 10 -6.18 -3.55 0.75
N ARG A 11 -6.83 -3.63 1.93
CA ARG A 11 -7.47 -2.45 2.55
C ARG A 11 -6.46 -1.36 2.91
N LEU A 12 -5.31 -1.74 3.49
CA LEU A 12 -4.22 -0.80 3.77
C LEU A 12 -3.68 -0.16 2.49
N HIS A 13 -3.51 -0.94 1.43
CA HIS A 13 -3.09 -0.43 0.12
C HIS A 13 -4.08 0.60 -0.44
N LEU A 14 -5.38 0.32 -0.39
CA LEU A 14 -6.42 1.26 -0.84
C LEU A 14 -6.44 2.54 -0.01
N LYS A 15 -6.29 2.43 1.31
CA LYS A 15 -6.20 3.60 2.21
C LYS A 15 -5.00 4.49 1.86
N LEU A 16 -3.83 3.90 1.63
CA LEU A 16 -2.63 4.63 1.22
C LEU A 16 -2.81 5.30 -0.14
N ASP A 17 -3.52 4.67 -1.09
CA ASP A 17 -3.85 5.29 -2.37
C ASP A 17 -4.75 6.52 -2.20
N HIS A 18 -5.78 6.41 -1.37
CA HIS A 18 -6.65 7.54 -1.06
C HIS A 18 -5.88 8.69 -0.40
N GLU A 19 -4.98 8.39 0.54
CA GLU A 19 -4.14 9.41 1.19
C GLU A 19 -3.18 10.09 0.20
N ILE A 20 -2.61 9.34 -0.74
CA ILE A 20 -1.75 9.90 -1.81
C ILE A 20 -2.56 10.82 -2.74
N GLN A 21 -3.77 10.39 -3.13
CA GLN A 21 -4.63 11.20 -4.00
C GLN A 21 -5.12 12.46 -3.28
N ALA A 22 -5.52 12.34 -2.02
CA ALA A 22 -5.92 13.48 -1.20
C ALA A 22 -4.76 14.47 -1.02
N GLU A 23 -3.53 13.99 -0.78
CA GLU A 23 -2.35 14.85 -0.66
C GLU A 23 -1.99 15.51 -2.00
N ARG A 24 -2.13 14.80 -3.13
CA ARG A 24 -1.94 15.35 -4.48
C ARG A 24 -2.98 16.40 -4.87
N ALA A 25 -4.21 16.25 -4.38
CA ALA A 25 -5.31 17.17 -4.65
C ALA A 25 -5.22 18.47 -3.82
N ARG A 26 -4.29 18.57 -2.87
CA ARG A 26 -4.08 19.80 -2.09
C ARG A 26 -3.51 20.91 -2.97
N ARG A 27 -3.90 22.14 -2.65
CA ARG A 27 -3.37 23.37 -3.27
C ARG A 27 -1.84 23.48 -3.17
N LEU A 28 -1.26 22.98 -2.08
CA LEU A 28 0.18 22.88 -1.86
C LEU A 28 0.48 21.45 -1.38
N PRO A 29 0.79 20.52 -2.30
CA PRO A 29 1.09 19.14 -1.93
C PRO A 29 2.46 19.06 -1.26
N ASP A 30 2.53 18.40 -0.11
CA ASP A 30 3.80 18.13 0.56
C ASP A 30 4.52 16.96 -0.16
N ALA A 31 5.58 17.30 -0.90
CA ALA A 31 6.38 16.34 -1.66
C ALA A 31 7.08 15.30 -0.77
N VAL A 32 7.49 15.67 0.45
CA VAL A 32 8.12 14.76 1.41
C VAL A 32 7.07 13.79 1.95
N ARG A 33 5.89 14.29 2.30
CA ARG A 33 4.75 13.46 2.72
C ARG A 33 4.32 12.50 1.61
N LEU A 34 4.23 12.97 0.37
CA LEU A 34 3.93 12.14 -0.79
C LEU A 34 4.98 11.04 -1.01
N ALA A 35 6.28 11.37 -0.89
CA ALA A 35 7.35 10.40 -1.01
C ALA A 35 7.27 9.32 0.09
N ARG A 36 6.98 9.72 1.33
CA ARG A 36 6.77 8.79 2.45
C ARG A 36 5.57 7.88 2.21
N LEU A 37 4.43 8.43 1.79
CA LEU A 37 3.23 7.66 1.48
C LEU A 37 3.47 6.63 0.35
N LYS A 38 4.14 7.05 -0.73
CA LYS A 38 4.52 6.15 -1.83
C LYS A 38 5.47 5.04 -1.37
N LYS A 39 6.46 5.35 -0.53
CA LYS A 39 7.40 4.35 0.01
C LYS A 39 6.68 3.33 0.90
N THR A 40 5.72 3.78 1.71
CA THR A 40 4.87 2.89 2.52
C THR A 40 4.00 1.99 1.63
N LYS A 41 3.38 2.55 0.57
CA LYS A 41 2.60 1.79 -0.41
C LYS A 41 3.45 0.71 -1.08
N LEU A 42 4.69 1.03 -1.47
CA LEU A 42 5.62 0.08 -2.08
C LEU A 42 5.91 -1.09 -1.13
N LYS A 43 6.24 -0.82 0.14
CA LYS A 43 6.46 -1.88 1.14
C LYS A 43 5.24 -2.79 1.35
N VAL A 44 4.03 -2.23 1.32
CA VAL A 44 2.79 -3.02 1.45
C VAL A 44 2.60 -3.92 0.22
N LYS A 45 2.85 -3.39 -0.99
CA LYS A 45 2.83 -4.16 -2.23
C LYS A 45 3.86 -5.29 -2.21
N ASP A 46 5.10 -5.01 -1.81
CA ASP A 46 6.16 -6.01 -1.73
C ASP A 46 5.81 -7.14 -0.75
N ARG A 47 5.18 -6.80 0.39
CA ARG A 47 4.67 -7.81 1.33
C ARG A 47 3.55 -8.66 0.73
N MET A 48 2.63 -8.05 -0.01
CA MET A 48 1.58 -8.79 -0.71
C MET A 48 2.17 -9.74 -1.76
N THR A 49 3.10 -9.26 -2.58
CA THR A 49 3.78 -10.08 -3.59
C THR A 49 4.63 -11.18 -2.96
N GLY A 50 5.28 -10.92 -1.82
CA GLY A 50 6.00 -11.95 -1.08
C GLY A 50 5.08 -13.07 -0.60
N ILE A 51 3.93 -12.73 -0.02
CA ILE A 51 2.93 -13.71 0.45
C ILE A 51 2.32 -14.47 -0.72
N ASP A 52 1.96 -13.77 -1.80
CA ASP A 52 1.40 -14.36 -3.02
C ASP A 52 2.38 -15.36 -3.64
N ARG A 53 3.65 -14.99 -3.73
CA ARG A 53 4.72 -15.88 -4.19
C ARG A 53 4.91 -17.08 -3.27
N SER A 54 4.94 -16.88 -1.96
CA SER A 54 5.03 -17.99 -1.00
C SER A 54 3.83 -18.95 -1.06
N LEU A 55 2.64 -18.45 -1.39
CA LEU A 55 1.43 -19.28 -1.58
C LEU A 55 1.43 -20.00 -2.93
N ALA A 56 2.10 -19.46 -3.95
CA ALA A 56 2.20 -20.09 -5.27
C ALA A 56 3.19 -21.28 -5.30
N PHE A 57 4.06 -21.41 -4.29
CA PHE A 57 5.06 -22.49 -4.18
C PHE A 57 4.80 -23.45 -3.01
N ALA A 58 3.65 -23.37 -2.34
CA ALA A 58 3.23 -24.24 -1.24
C ALA A 58 2.01 -25.07 -1.63
#